data_AF-A0A7W1A0A1-F1
#
_entry.id   AF-A0A7W1A0A1-F1
#
_cell.length_a   1.000
_cell.length_b   1.000
_cell.length_c   1.000
_cell.angle_alpha   90.00
_cell.angle_beta   90.00
_cell.angle_gamma   90.00
#
_symmetry.space_group_name_H-M   'P 1'
#
loop_
_entity.id
_entity.type
_entity.pdbx_description
1 polymer ?
#
loop_
_entity_poly.entity_id
_entity_poly.type
_entity_poly.pdbx_seq_one_letter_code
_entity_poly.pdbx_strand_id
1 'polypeptide(L)'
;MKLKHLVAGLALAGALGACSKGGSADVDAFMKLDTEKAAAFAAGGTDCAAKAKSAGEWRTKHSAEYKALQAKLNKQWSDGPPGEVKEKYGDVIKANKKAVVRAMLDCSNDPTFSKMMDDTTAD
;
A
#
# COMPACT_ATOMS: atom_id res chain seq x y z
N MET A 1 -37.44 -10.27 28.73
CA MET A 1 -36.67 -11.45 28.29
C MET A 1 -36.84 -11.61 26.78
N LYS A 2 -35.71 -11.74 26.07
CA LYS A 2 -35.47 -12.35 24.73
C LYS A 2 -36.66 -12.53 23.77
N LEU A 3 -36.54 -11.95 22.57
CA LEU A 3 -36.27 -12.65 21.30
C LEU A 3 -36.00 -11.55 20.24
N LYS A 4 -34.76 -11.32 19.78
CA LYS A 4 -33.92 -12.10 18.88
C LYS A 4 -34.51 -12.28 17.47
N HIS A 5 -33.73 -11.76 16.52
CA HIS A 5 -33.65 -12.11 15.09
C HIS A 5 -34.76 -11.60 14.19
N LEU A 6 -34.44 -10.55 13.43
CA LEU A 6 -34.86 -10.37 12.03
C LEU A 6 -34.13 -9.16 11.43
N VAL A 7 -32.84 -9.35 11.13
CA VAL A 7 -32.27 -8.76 9.91
C VAL A 7 -31.43 -9.87 9.29
N ALA A 8 -32.15 -10.76 8.62
CA ALA A 8 -31.59 -11.52 7.52
C ALA A 8 -31.25 -10.51 6.42
N GLY A 9 -29.97 -10.42 6.05
CA GLY A 9 -29.52 -9.57 4.97
C GLY A 9 -28.04 -9.78 4.73
N LEU A 10 -27.72 -10.45 3.62
CA LEU A 10 -26.38 -10.79 3.12
C LEU A 10 -25.68 -11.98 3.80
N ALA A 11 -26.33 -13.14 3.73
CA ALA A 11 -25.61 -14.31 3.25
C ALA A 11 -25.35 -14.11 1.75
N LEU A 12 -24.25 -13.42 1.41
CA LEU A 12 -23.72 -13.42 0.05
C LEU A 12 -22.43 -14.22 0.05
N ALA A 13 -22.60 -15.51 -0.25
CA ALA A 13 -21.73 -16.28 -1.13
C ALA A 13 -20.37 -15.63 -1.44
N GLY A 14 -19.38 -15.98 -0.63
CA GLY A 14 -17.96 -15.69 -0.86
C GLY A 14 -17.04 -16.72 -0.20
N ALA A 15 -17.58 -17.91 0.11
CA ALA A 15 -16.82 -19.08 0.50
C ALA A 15 -16.67 -20.02 -0.70
N LEU A 16 -16.10 -19.52 -1.80
CA LEU A 16 -15.64 -20.32 -2.94
C LEU A 16 -14.38 -19.66 -3.48
N GLY A 17 -13.23 -20.13 -3.01
CA GLY A 17 -11.91 -19.59 -3.33
C GLY A 17 -10.80 -19.96 -2.34
N ALA A 18 -11.16 -20.60 -1.22
CA ALA A 18 -10.22 -21.29 -0.34
C ALA A 18 -9.67 -22.58 -1.01
N CYS A 19 -8.94 -22.42 -2.13
CA CYS A 19 -8.05 -23.43 -2.72
C CYS A 19 -7.24 -22.91 -3.93
N SER A 20 -7.05 -21.60 -4.07
CA SER A 20 -6.00 -21.04 -4.92
C SER A 20 -5.04 -20.30 -3.99
N LYS A 21 -3.92 -20.95 -3.67
CA LYS A 21 -2.63 -20.36 -3.25
C LYS A 21 -2.75 -18.84 -2.98
N GLY A 22 -2.88 -18.43 -1.71
CA GLY A 22 -3.29 -17.09 -1.26
C GLY A 22 -2.50 -15.87 -1.77
N GLY A 23 -1.62 -16.01 -2.78
CA GLY A 23 -0.87 -14.93 -3.39
C GLY A 23 -1.72 -13.89 -4.13
N SER A 24 -2.69 -14.26 -4.97
CA SER A 24 -3.29 -13.24 -5.88
C SER A 24 -4.03 -12.12 -5.15
N ALA A 25 -4.76 -12.42 -4.07
CA ALA A 25 -5.50 -11.41 -3.32
C ALA A 25 -4.59 -10.50 -2.48
N ASP A 26 -3.56 -11.08 -1.84
CA ASP A 26 -2.57 -10.31 -1.09
C ASP A 26 -1.77 -9.38 -2.01
N VAL A 27 -1.49 -9.83 -3.23
CA VAL A 27 -0.78 -9.04 -4.25
C VAL A 27 -1.63 -7.89 -4.73
N ASP A 28 -2.90 -8.15 -5.06
CA ASP A 28 -3.81 -7.10 -5.50
C ASP A 28 -4.00 -6.04 -4.38
N ALA A 29 -4.10 -6.47 -3.11
CA ALA A 29 -4.14 -5.58 -1.95
C ALA A 29 -2.85 -4.77 -1.78
N PHE A 30 -1.68 -5.44 -1.86
CA PHE A 30 -0.39 -4.77 -1.79
C PHE A 30 -0.22 -3.74 -2.91
N MET A 31 -0.58 -4.08 -4.14
CA MET A 31 -0.48 -3.20 -5.29
C MET A 31 -1.41 -1.98 -5.19
N LYS A 32 -2.60 -2.16 -4.61
CA LYS A 32 -3.49 -1.05 -4.30
C LYS A 32 -2.84 -0.08 -3.31
N LEU A 33 -2.33 -0.59 -2.19
CA LEU A 33 -1.67 0.24 -1.17
C LEU A 33 -0.39 0.91 -1.72
N ASP A 34 0.39 0.21 -2.55
CA ASP A 34 1.59 0.79 -3.19
C ASP A 34 1.23 1.91 -4.16
N THR A 35 0.11 1.79 -4.87
CA THR A 35 -0.39 2.84 -5.77
C THR A 35 -0.92 4.04 -4.99
N GLU A 36 -1.65 3.80 -3.90
CA GLU A 36 -2.10 4.87 -2.98
C GLU A 36 -0.90 5.59 -2.34
N LYS A 37 0.15 4.86 -1.97
CA LYS A 37 1.41 5.42 -1.51
C LYS A 37 2.03 6.33 -2.57
N ALA A 38 2.18 5.83 -3.80
CA ALA A 38 2.75 6.61 -4.89
C ALA A 38 1.97 7.90 -5.14
N ALA A 39 0.63 7.84 -5.10
CA ALA A 39 -0.23 9.01 -5.22
C ALA A 39 -0.02 10.01 -4.07
N ALA A 40 0.13 9.53 -2.83
CA ALA A 40 0.40 10.37 -1.67
C ALA A 40 1.74 11.13 -1.79
N PHE A 41 2.78 10.48 -2.31
CA PHE A 41 4.07 11.13 -2.58
C PHE A 41 4.02 12.07 -3.80
N ALA A 42 3.12 11.82 -4.75
CA ALA A 42 2.91 12.69 -5.90
C ALA A 42 2.03 13.91 -5.61
N ALA A 43 1.33 13.94 -4.46
CA ALA A 43 0.41 15.01 -4.09
C ALA A 43 1.07 16.40 -4.14
N GLY A 44 0.28 17.45 -4.39
CA GLY A 44 0.73 18.84 -4.29
C GLY A 44 1.70 19.33 -5.37
N GLY A 45 2.00 18.54 -6.41
CA GLY A 45 2.87 18.99 -7.50
C GLY A 45 4.32 19.23 -7.01
N THR A 46 4.77 20.48 -7.00
CA THR A 46 6.10 20.89 -6.50
C THR A 46 6.11 21.30 -5.02
N ASP A 47 4.96 21.29 -4.33
CA ASP A 47 4.85 21.66 -2.92
C ASP A 47 5.30 20.51 -2.01
N CYS A 48 6.49 20.67 -1.41
CA CYS A 48 7.08 19.67 -0.52
C CYS A 48 6.34 19.52 0.81
N ALA A 49 5.70 20.57 1.33
CA ALA A 49 4.90 20.48 2.55
C ALA A 49 3.59 19.70 2.29
N ALA A 50 2.95 19.92 1.14
CA ALA A 50 1.78 19.16 0.73
C ALA A 50 2.12 17.67 0.50
N LYS A 51 3.26 17.37 -0.15
CA LYS A 51 3.78 15.99 -0.27
C LYS A 51 4.02 15.37 1.09
N ALA A 52 4.69 16.10 1.99
CA ALA A 52 5.04 15.59 3.30
C ALA A 52 3.79 15.24 4.10
N LYS A 53 2.80 16.14 4.11
CA LYS A 53 1.50 15.92 4.75
C LYS A 53 0.79 14.70 4.17
N SER A 54 0.66 14.62 2.85
CA SER A 54 -0.06 13.50 2.21
C SER A 54 0.65 12.16 2.44
N ALA A 55 1.97 12.12 2.29
CA ALA A 55 2.76 10.93 2.58
C ALA A 55 2.72 10.53 4.05
N GLY A 56 2.72 11.50 4.98
CA GLY A 56 2.54 11.28 6.41
C GLY A 56 1.18 10.67 6.74
N GLU A 57 0.10 11.24 6.21
CA GLU A 57 -1.27 10.72 6.39
C GLU A 57 -1.41 9.29 5.85
N TRP A 58 -0.81 9.00 4.69
CA TRP A 58 -0.80 7.66 4.13
C TRP A 58 -0.06 6.68 5.06
N ARG A 59 1.12 7.07 5.57
CA ARG A 59 1.90 6.24 6.49
C ARG A 59 1.12 5.92 7.76
N THR A 60 0.53 6.91 8.40
CA THR A 60 -0.25 6.70 9.63
C THR A 60 -1.40 5.73 9.43
N LYS A 61 -2.03 5.73 8.25
CA LYS A 61 -3.18 4.86 7.97
C LYS A 61 -2.80 3.46 7.49
N HIS A 62 -1.71 3.33 6.73
CA HIS A 62 -1.45 2.13 5.93
C HIS A 62 -0.08 1.46 6.17
N SER A 63 0.83 2.08 6.93
CA SER A 63 2.18 1.56 7.19
C SER A 63 2.19 0.11 7.68
N ALA A 64 1.39 -0.19 8.70
CA ALA A 64 1.36 -1.51 9.33
C ALA A 64 0.86 -2.60 8.35
N GLU A 65 -0.26 -2.33 7.66
CA GLU A 65 -0.83 -3.26 6.68
C GLU A 65 0.11 -3.47 5.49
N TYR A 66 0.69 -2.38 4.97
CA TYR A 66 1.65 -2.43 3.88
C TYR A 66 2.89 -3.24 4.24
N LYS A 67 3.49 -3.01 5.43
CA LYS A 67 4.64 -3.78 5.94
C LYS A 67 4.29 -5.27 6.10
N ALA A 68 3.09 -5.58 6.61
CA ALA A 68 2.64 -6.96 6.80
C ALA A 68 2.48 -7.71 5.47
N LEU A 69 1.81 -7.09 4.48
CA LEU A 69 1.67 -7.66 3.14
C LEU A 69 3.03 -7.79 2.45
N GLN A 70 3.89 -6.78 2.54
CA GLN A 70 5.24 -6.83 1.99
C GLN A 70 6.04 -7.99 2.56
N ALA A 71 6.04 -8.18 3.88
CA ALA A 71 6.73 -9.28 4.53
C ALA A 71 6.17 -10.65 4.11
N LYS A 72 4.85 -10.76 4.00
CA LYS A 72 4.17 -11.99 3.55
C LYS A 72 4.57 -12.34 2.12
N LEU A 73 4.54 -11.37 1.20
CA LEU A 73 4.91 -11.56 -0.21
C LEU A 73 6.40 -11.87 -0.36
N ASN A 74 7.29 -11.18 0.37
CA ASN A 74 8.73 -11.47 0.36
C ASN A 74 9.03 -12.89 0.85
N LYS A 75 8.31 -13.37 1.88
CA LYS A 75 8.43 -14.74 2.36
C LYS A 75 7.90 -15.76 1.35
N GLN A 76 6.83 -15.43 0.65
CA GLN A 76 6.25 -16.29 -0.38
C GLN A 76 7.12 -16.35 -1.65
N TRP A 77 7.87 -15.29 -1.93
CA TRP A 77 8.64 -15.09 -3.15
C TRP A 77 10.07 -14.66 -2.85
N SER A 78 10.85 -15.57 -2.26
CA SER A 78 12.26 -15.30 -1.92
C SER A 78 13.12 -14.90 -3.11
N ASP A 79 12.81 -15.43 -4.30
CA ASP A 79 13.52 -15.14 -5.56
C ASP A 79 12.87 -13.98 -6.35
N GLY A 80 11.97 -13.24 -5.70
CA GLY A 80 11.20 -12.15 -6.28
C GLY A 80 9.88 -12.60 -6.93
N PRO A 81 9.06 -11.62 -7.39
CA PRO A 81 7.70 -11.90 -7.82
C PRO A 81 7.66 -12.85 -9.04
N PRO A 82 6.65 -13.74 -9.11
CA PRO A 82 6.46 -14.67 -10.21
C PRO A 82 6.20 -13.93 -11.53
N GLY A 83 6.43 -14.59 -12.66
CA GLY A 83 6.30 -14.02 -14.00
C GLY A 83 4.95 -13.35 -14.23
N GLU A 84 3.86 -14.03 -13.88
CA GLU A 84 2.48 -13.53 -13.98
C GLU A 84 2.23 -12.21 -13.22
N VAL A 85 2.89 -12.02 -12.07
CA VAL A 85 2.80 -10.78 -11.28
C VAL A 85 3.62 -9.68 -11.93
N LYS A 86 4.79 -10.01 -12.48
CA LYS A 86 5.61 -9.06 -13.24
C LYS A 86 4.90 -8.60 -14.52
N GLU A 87 4.22 -9.50 -15.22
CA GLU A 87 3.44 -9.17 -16.42
C GLU A 87 2.23 -8.28 -16.08
N LYS A 88 1.50 -8.59 -15.00
CA LYS A 88 0.32 -7.82 -14.59
C LYS A 88 0.66 -6.47 -13.97
N TYR A 89 1.70 -6.41 -13.14
CA TYR A 89 1.97 -5.26 -12.27
C TYR A 89 3.34 -4.62 -12.44
N GLY A 90 4.23 -5.15 -13.28
CA GLY A 90 5.61 -4.67 -13.41
C GLY A 90 5.70 -3.19 -13.76
N ASP A 91 4.89 -2.72 -14.71
CA ASP A 91 4.85 -1.31 -15.09
C ASP A 91 4.28 -0.43 -13.98
N VAL A 92 3.27 -0.91 -13.25
CA VAL A 92 2.67 -0.20 -12.11
C VAL A 92 3.68 -0.05 -10.97
N ILE A 93 4.36 -1.14 -10.59
CA ILE A 93 5.42 -1.11 -9.56
C ILE A 93 6.52 -0.12 -9.96
N LYS A 94 6.92 -0.13 -11.24
CA LYS A 94 7.95 0.78 -11.75
C LYS A 94 7.51 2.24 -11.69
N ALA A 95 6.27 2.52 -12.10
CA ALA A 95 5.69 3.86 -12.04
C ALA A 95 5.55 4.37 -10.59
N ASN A 96 5.03 3.52 -9.69
CA ASN A 96 4.86 3.83 -8.27
C ASN A 96 6.21 4.14 -7.61
N LYS A 97 7.20 3.27 -7.81
CA LYS A 97 8.57 3.50 -7.31
C LYS A 97 9.15 4.80 -7.86
N LYS A 98 8.95 5.10 -9.15
CA LYS A 98 9.43 6.35 -9.76
C LYS A 98 8.78 7.58 -9.12
N ALA A 99 7.48 7.54 -8.82
CA ALA A 99 6.78 8.64 -8.16
C ALA A 99 7.32 8.90 -6.75
N VAL A 100 7.50 7.85 -5.96
CA VAL A 100 8.08 7.96 -4.60
C VAL A 100 9.51 8.49 -4.66
N VAL A 101 10.37 7.90 -5.48
CA VAL A 101 11.78 8.33 -5.60
C VAL A 101 11.86 9.77 -6.09
N ARG A 102 11.04 10.15 -7.08
CA ARG A 102 11.00 11.53 -7.57
C ARG A 102 10.59 12.50 -6.48
N ALA A 103 9.54 12.21 -5.71
CA ALA A 103 9.14 13.05 -4.60
C ALA A 103 10.24 13.19 -3.53
N MET A 104 10.96 12.10 -3.25
CA MET A 104 12.09 12.13 -2.31
C MET A 104 13.27 12.96 -2.85
N LEU A 105 13.54 12.92 -4.15
CA LEU A 105 14.59 13.73 -4.79
C LEU A 105 14.18 15.20 -4.89
N ASP A 106 12.95 15.49 -5.32
CA ASP A 106 12.43 16.84 -5.49
C ASP A 106 12.37 17.58 -4.14
N CYS A 107 12.19 16.85 -3.02
CA CYS A 107 12.06 17.41 -1.67
C CYS A 107 13.19 17.02 -0.71
N SER A 108 14.32 16.50 -1.21
CA SER A 108 15.41 15.99 -0.35
C SER A 108 16.04 17.06 0.54
N ASN A 109 15.98 18.31 0.11
CA ASN A 109 16.54 19.46 0.83
C ASN A 109 15.46 20.24 1.60
N ASP A 110 14.20 19.79 1.58
CA ASP A 110 13.12 20.43 2.30
C ASP A 110 13.07 19.91 3.76
N PRO A 111 13.25 20.77 4.78
CA PRO A 111 13.31 20.34 6.18
C PRO A 111 11.97 19.79 6.69
N THR A 112 10.83 20.18 6.10
CA THR A 112 9.50 19.70 6.49
C THR A 112 9.29 18.28 5.96
N PHE A 113 9.71 18.03 4.73
CA PHE A 113 9.71 16.70 4.13
C PHE A 113 10.65 15.75 4.90
N SER A 114 11.89 16.18 5.18
CA SER A 114 12.86 15.37 5.94
C SER A 114 12.36 15.04 7.35
N LYS A 115 11.84 16.03 8.08
CA LYS A 115 11.29 15.80 9.42
C LYS A 115 10.14 14.78 9.43
N MET A 116 9.25 14.84 8.44
CA MET A 116 8.17 13.85 8.34
C MET A 116 8.69 12.44 8.04
N MET A 117 9.74 12.31 7.22
CA MET A 117 10.38 11.03 6.98
C MET A 117 11.01 10.47 8.26
N ASP A 118 11.64 11.31 9.08
CA ASP A 118 12.30 10.92 10.33
C ASP A 118 11.29 10.57 11.43
N ASP A 119 10.30 11.44 11.68
CA ASP A 119 9.29 11.30 12.75
C ASP A 119 8.42 10.03 12.58
N THR A 120 8.37 9.47 11.37
CA THR A 120 7.60 8.25 11.06
C THR A 120 8.44 6.98 10.93
N THR A 121 9.76 7.07 11.15
CA THR A 121 10.68 5.91 11.20
C THR A 121 10.78 5.32 12.61
N ALA A 122 10.22 6.00 13.63
CA ALA A 122 10.29 5.61 15.03
C ALA A 122 9.28 4.52 15.49
N ASP A 123 8.51 3.93 14.57
CA ASP A 123 7.58 2.80 14.82
C ASP A 123 8.00 1.48 14.12
#